data_AF-A0A1G2BYL0-F1
#
_entry.id   AF-A0A1G2BYL0-F1
#
_cell.length_a   1.000
_cell.length_b   1.000
_cell.length_c   1.000
_cell.angle_alpha   90.00
_cell.angle_beta   90.00
_cell.angle_gamma   90.00
#
_symmetry.space_group_name_H-M   'P 1'
#
loop_
_entity.id
_entity.type
_entity.pdbx_description
1 polymer ?
#
loop_
_entity_poly.entity_id
_entity_poly.type
_entity_poly.pdbx_seq_one_letter_code
_entity_poly.pdbx_strand_id
1 'polypeptide(L)'
;MKKICQPERIISQLHRIEGQIRAVEKMYQDKRGIEDIVCQVKAARASLDSVMKLLVDDKVGGCYDSGRVAKKEELLKLIDVLFDVT
;
A
#
# COMPACT_ATOMS: atom_id res chain seq x y z
N MET A 1 -11.34 -1.68 24.02
CA MET A 1 -10.79 -2.54 22.94
C MET A 1 -9.34 -2.10 22.70
N LYS A 2 -8.34 -2.96 22.94
CA LYS A 2 -6.93 -2.60 22.65
C LYS A 2 -6.78 -2.46 21.14
N LYS A 3 -6.45 -1.26 20.66
CA LYS A 3 -6.03 -1.02 19.27
C LYS A 3 -4.72 -1.79 19.06
N ILE A 4 -4.76 -2.87 18.29
CA ILE A 4 -3.56 -3.61 17.89
C ILE A 4 -3.03 -2.90 16.64
N CYS A 5 -2.15 -1.94 16.85
CA CYS A 5 -1.39 -1.29 15.79
C CYS A 5 -0.36 -2.30 15.24
N GLN A 6 -0.31 -2.49 13.92
CA GLN A 6 0.55 -3.51 13.29
C GLN A 6 1.48 -2.90 12.23
N PRO A 7 2.38 -1.97 12.63
CA PRO A 7 3.28 -1.29 11.69
C PRO A 7 4.19 -2.29 10.94
N GLU A 8 4.57 -3.38 11.59
CA GLU A 8 5.37 -4.46 10.97
C GLU A 8 4.71 -5.08 9.74
N ARG A 9 3.37 -5.13 9.68
CA ARG A 9 2.66 -5.65 8.51
C ARG A 9 2.81 -4.74 7.31
N ILE A 10 2.77 -3.42 7.52
CA ILE A 10 2.97 -2.44 6.45
C ILE A 10 4.40 -2.57 5.91
N ILE A 11 5.40 -2.57 6.80
CA ILE A 11 6.81 -2.73 6.42
C ILE A 11 7.05 -4.05 5.67
N SER A 12 6.50 -5.16 6.16
CA SER A 12 6.62 -6.46 5.49
C SER A 12 6.00 -6.46 4.09
N GLN A 13 4.86 -5.79 3.89
CA GLN A 13 4.28 -5.65 2.55
C GLN A 13 5.13 -4.78 1.64
N LEU A 14 5.71 -3.69 2.15
CA LEU A 14 6.60 -2.82 1.39
C LEU A 14 7.85 -3.58 0.91
N HIS A 15 8.49 -4.40 1.75
CA HIS A 15 9.59 -5.27 1.32
C HIS A 15 9.16 -6.26 0.23
N ARG A 16 7.94 -6.80 0.31
CA ARG A 16 7.40 -7.69 -0.72
C ARG A 16 7.21 -6.96 -2.06
N ILE A 17 6.68 -5.74 -2.01
CA ILE A 17 6.48 -4.89 -3.18
C ILE A 17 7.83 -4.56 -3.82
N GLU A 18 8.84 -4.20 -3.03
CA GLU A 18 10.19 -3.97 -3.52
C GLU A 18 10.73 -5.17 -4.30
N GLY A 19 10.55 -6.39 -3.77
CA GLY A 19 10.90 -7.63 -4.47
C GLY A 19 10.13 -7.82 -5.78
N GLN A 20 8.84 -7.45 -5.83
CA GLN A 20 8.04 -7.50 -7.05
C GLN A 20 8.56 -6.50 -8.10
N ILE A 21 8.94 -5.28 -7.70
CA ILE A 21 9.49 -4.28 -8.62
C ILE A 21 10.83 -4.75 -9.20
N ARG A 22 11.74 -5.26 -8.36
CA ARG A 22 13.01 -5.86 -8.82
C ARG A 22 12.78 -7.04 -9.78
N ALA A 23 11.76 -7.85 -9.52
CA ALA A 23 11.40 -8.96 -10.42
C ALA A 23 10.91 -8.43 -11.79
N VAL A 24 10.06 -7.41 -11.81
CA VAL A 24 9.59 -6.78 -13.07
C VAL A 24 10.76 -6.23 -13.88
N GLU A 25 11.69 -5.53 -13.24
CA GLU A 25 12.90 -5.02 -13.88
C GLU A 25 13.69 -6.15 -14.56
N LYS A 26 13.95 -7.23 -13.82
CA LYS A 26 14.65 -8.40 -14.37
C LYS A 26 13.88 -9.06 -15.52
N MET A 27 12.57 -9.22 -15.40
CA MET A 27 11.74 -9.80 -16.46
C MET A 27 11.83 -8.99 -17.76
N TYR A 28 11.90 -7.66 -17.65
CA TYR A 28 12.07 -6.77 -18.79
C TYR A 28 13.47 -6.88 -19.42
N GLN A 29 14.52 -6.88 -18.59
CA GLN A 29 15.91 -7.09 -19.05
C GLN A 29 16.09 -8.45 -19.76
N ASP A 30 15.47 -9.50 -19.23
CA ASP A 30 15.49 -10.85 -19.77
C ASP A 30 14.57 -11.03 -21.00
N LYS A 31 13.90 -9.95 -21.47
CA LYS A 31 12.94 -9.96 -22.61
C LYS A 31 11.85 -11.03 -22.49
N ARG A 32 11.30 -11.21 -21.27
CA ARG A 32 10.14 -12.09 -21.07
C ARG A 32 8.89 -11.55 -21.78
N GLY A 33 7.90 -12.43 -21.95
CA GLY A 33 6.61 -12.07 -22.56
C GLY A 33 5.96 -10.89 -21.85
N ILE A 34 5.45 -9.94 -22.64
CA ILE A 34 4.86 -8.69 -22.11
C ILE A 34 3.63 -9.00 -21.26
N GLU A 35 2.87 -10.03 -21.60
CA GLU A 35 1.70 -10.51 -20.86
C GLU A 35 2.08 -10.92 -19.42
N ASP A 36 3.21 -11.60 -19.24
CA ASP A 36 3.72 -11.99 -17.92
C ASP A 36 4.15 -10.76 -17.12
N ILE A 37 4.86 -9.82 -17.76
CA ILE A 37 5.32 -8.58 -17.13
C ILE A 37 4.11 -7.77 -16.66
N VAL A 38 3.09 -7.61 -17.50
CA VAL A 38 1.84 -6.90 -17.16
C VAL A 38 1.13 -7.59 -16.00
N CYS A 39 1.05 -8.92 -15.99
CA CYS A 39 0.50 -9.67 -14.86
C CYS A 39 1.26 -9.37 -13.56
N GLN A 40 2.59 -9.32 -13.60
CA GLN A 40 3.40 -9.04 -12.42
C GLN A 40 3.25 -7.59 -11.93
N VAL A 41 3.16 -6.63 -12.84
CA VAL A 41 2.85 -5.22 -12.50
C VAL A 41 1.47 -5.12 -11.85
N LYS A 42 0.45 -5.84 -12.36
CA LYS A 42 -0.87 -5.89 -11.72
C LYS A 42 -0.81 -6.46 -10.30
N ALA A 43 0.01 -7.48 -10.06
CA ALA A 43 0.21 -8.04 -8.72
C ALA A 43 0.90 -7.05 -7.76
N ALA A 44 1.86 -6.25 -8.26
CA ALA A 44 2.48 -5.17 -7.49
C ALA A 44 1.47 -4.07 -7.16
N ARG A 45 0.64 -3.65 -8.14
CA ARG A 45 -0.44 -2.67 -7.92
C ARG A 45 -1.43 -3.13 -6.86
N ALA A 46 -1.91 -4.38 -6.94
CA ALA A 46 -2.82 -4.91 -5.93
C ALA A 46 -2.21 -4.96 -4.51
N SER A 47 -0.89 -5.14 -4.43
CA SER A 47 -0.16 -5.09 -3.15
C SER A 47 -0.06 -3.66 -2.61
N LEU A 48 0.18 -2.67 -3.49
CA LEU A 48 0.12 -1.25 -3.14
C LEU A 48 -1.28 -0.85 -2.66
N ASP A 49 -2.33 -1.31 -3.32
CA ASP A 49 -3.72 -1.08 -2.90
C ASP A 49 -4.00 -1.65 -1.50
N SER A 50 -3.41 -2.81 -1.18
CA SER A 50 -3.50 -3.37 0.17
C SER A 50 -2.77 -2.51 1.20
N VAL A 51 -1.61 -1.96 0.87
CA VAL A 51 -0.86 -1.06 1.76
C VAL A 51 -1.63 0.23 1.99
N MET A 52 -2.26 0.80 0.95
CA MET A 52 -3.11 2.00 1.10
C MET A 52 -4.23 1.78 2.12
N LYS A 53 -4.93 0.64 2.06
CA LYS A 53 -5.96 0.29 3.05
C LYS A 53 -5.41 0.21 4.48
N LEU A 54 -4.25 -0.45 4.64
CA LEU A 54 -3.60 -0.56 5.95
C LEU A 54 -3.20 0.81 6.52
N LEU A 55 -2.73 1.74 5.68
CA LEU A 55 -2.36 3.09 6.12
C LEU A 55 -3.59 3.88 6.59
N VAL A 56 -4.73 3.75 5.89
CA VAL A 56 -6.00 4.36 6.31
C VAL A 56 -6.46 3.77 7.64
N ASP A 57 -6.43 2.45 7.78
CA ASP A 57 -6.77 1.74 9.01
C ASP A 57 -5.86 2.17 10.17
N ASP A 58 -4.56 2.36 9.91
CA ASP A 58 -3.58 2.82 10.91
C ASP A 58 -3.86 4.26 11.36
N LYS A 59 -4.26 5.14 10.43
CA LYS A 59 -4.63 6.54 10.70
C LYS A 59 -5.95 6.66 11.45
N VAL A 60 -7.02 5.99 11.00
CA VAL A 60 -8.31 5.90 11.72
C VAL A 60 -8.11 5.24 13.09
N GLY A 61 -7.25 4.23 13.08
CA GLY A 61 -6.73 3.53 14.23
C GLY A 61 -5.90 4.40 15.16
N GLY A 62 -5.52 5.63 14.81
CA GLY A 62 -4.64 6.47 15.61
C GLY A 62 -3.29 5.82 15.94
N CYS A 63 -2.96 4.72 15.27
CA CYS A 63 -1.77 3.93 15.47
C CYS A 63 -0.53 4.66 14.95
N TYR A 64 -0.70 5.34 13.83
CA TYR A 64 0.29 6.23 13.25
C TYR A 64 0.59 7.44 14.17
N ASP A 65 -0.44 8.02 14.78
CA ASP A 65 -0.36 9.28 15.54
C ASP A 65 -0.26 9.08 17.05
N SER A 66 0.37 8.00 17.52
CA SER A 66 0.59 7.73 18.96
C SER A 66 -0.70 7.76 19.79
N GLY A 67 -1.79 7.24 19.25
CA GLY A 67 -3.10 7.12 19.89
C GLY A 67 -4.08 8.25 19.58
N ARG A 68 -3.70 9.30 18.83
CA ARG A 68 -4.62 10.39 18.46
C ARG A 68 -5.65 9.90 17.44
N VAL A 69 -6.92 10.16 17.71
CA VAL A 69 -8.01 9.86 16.77
C VAL A 69 -7.93 10.83 15.60
N ALA A 70 -8.02 10.31 14.37
CA ALA A 70 -8.06 11.13 13.16
C ALA A 70 -9.25 12.08 13.17
N LYS A 71 -8.99 13.35 12.81
CA LYS A 71 -10.05 14.36 12.64
C LYS A 71 -10.77 14.15 11.31
N LYS A 72 -12.00 14.67 11.21
CA LYS A 72 -12.81 14.60 9.98
C LYS A 72 -12.06 15.20 8.78
N GLU A 73 -11.38 16.33 8.98
CA GLU A 73 -10.63 17.01 7.92
C GLU A 73 -9.44 16.18 7.42
N GLU A 74 -8.83 15.38 8.29
CA GLU A 74 -7.73 14.47 7.92
C GLU A 74 -8.24 13.27 7.13
N LEU A 75 -9.42 12.75 7.49
CA LEU A 75 -10.06 11.66 6.77
C LEU A 75 -10.57 12.08 5.39
N LEU A 76 -11.13 13.29 5.27
CA LEU A 76 -11.55 13.84 3.97
C LEU A 76 -10.37 13.94 3.01
N LYS A 77 -9.23 14.46 3.46
CA LYS A 77 -8.00 14.50 2.65
C LYS A 77 -7.54 13.13 2.18
N LEU A 78 -7.68 12.10 3.03
CA LEU A 78 -7.32 10.73 2.64
C LEU A 78 -8.28 10.18 1.58
N ILE A 79 -9.57 10.45 1.69
CA ILE A 79 -10.57 10.04 0.70
C ILE A 79 -10.25 10.67 -0.66
N ASP A 80 -9.94 11.97 -0.70
CA ASP A 80 -9.59 12.67 -1.93
C ASP A 80 -8.39 12.02 -2.64
N VAL A 81 -7.36 11.64 -1.88
CA VAL A 81 -6.15 10.96 -2.41
C VAL A 81 -6.43 9.52 -2.84
N LEU A 82 -7.28 8.77 -2.12
CA LEU A 82 -7.53 7.35 -2.43
C LEU A 82 -8.39 7.14 -3.67
N PHE A 83 -9.33 8.04 -3.90
CA PHE A 83 -10.30 7.91 -4.97
C PHE A 83 -9.96 8.76 -6.20
N ASP A 84 -8.81 9.46 -6.18
CA ASP A 84 -8.40 10.40 -7.22
C ASP A 84 -9.60 11.25 -7.68
N VAL A 85 -10.38 11.78 -6.74
CA VAL A 85 -11.60 12.55 -7.04
C VAL A 85 -11.17 13.92 -7.53
N THR A 86 -10.72 13.97 -8.79
CA THR A 86 -10.61 15.19 -9.60
C THR A 86 -11.94 15.52 -10.24
#